data_AF-C3QS42-F1
#
_entry.id   AF-C3QS42-F1
#
_cell.length_a   1.000
_cell.length_b   1.000
_cell.length_c   1.000
_cell.angle_alpha   90.00
_cell.angle_beta   90.00
_cell.angle_gamma   90.00
#
_symmetry.space_group_name_H-M   'P 1'
#
loop_
_entity.id
_entity.type
_entity.pdbx_description
1 polymer ?
#
loop_
_entity_poly.entity_id
_entity_poly.type
_entity_poly.pdbx_seq_one_letter_code
_entity_poly.pdbx_strand_id
1 'polypeptide(L)'
;MLTNMKQYREWSLASLFVCLFFLCGCDSTSMKDVAVSSPEILSFSPESGSIGSEIVVTGEYLDDVVSATIGGGKAVILQKVSNRRLSLKVTNQARSGKIVLVNSIGEGVSEGDFTLEYPAPVVSQAGMPSEVEMGNNLLLSGSSMNVVSAVLFTAEGGTEGNEAEIISQSENEIVVKVPYVESDKAIVTFKYFDGTKEVETSSSSAPKLTVKRYQPEVTTTVFEPANVGDMVVLEGAYLNKIDKVLLGDIECTITLQTETELKFVVPTSDSFKNGDNMVPLKISYFDGRETPTLTDEFIVRVAFVYYWENRTIHAQAGETSAFFSPETGRVYSNDVWSQEVDIIAAAGKNTCKTANIPVVSETDYNSVNPYFFISGSSSKFNLAINSPANSNGQLKNFKTSGKASITGGSSYYGTPALSFAYLDPETNPDCAELVNNVKAGNIKKIDEITFPLDVEKKTCAGIKPSVSAAPTTDAWAKDKFEAGVEKTNVTIDAVFLVFYYNVKGYDNKAADKNPVRDVKRIGLMYIKSADFKMKEGTEKDPSASSITFDMYWQKQDYDYSKVQ
;
A
#
# COMPACT_ATOMS: atom_id res chain seq x y z
N MET A 1 -24.33 -32.67 -37.19
CA MET A 1 -23.23 -32.96 -38.14
C MET A 1 -23.58 -32.21 -39.43
N LEU A 2 -22.73 -31.39 -40.05
CA LEU A 2 -21.40 -31.71 -40.63
C LEU A 2 -21.54 -32.85 -41.68
N THR A 3 -21.06 -32.74 -42.92
CA THR A 3 -19.86 -32.00 -43.36
C THR A 3 -20.05 -31.35 -44.75
N ASN A 4 -19.15 -30.42 -45.11
CA ASN A 4 -18.98 -29.81 -46.43
C ASN A 4 -18.97 -30.80 -47.60
N MET A 5 -19.31 -30.33 -48.81
CA MET A 5 -18.31 -30.16 -49.88
C MET A 5 -18.79 -29.22 -51.00
N LYS A 6 -17.85 -28.46 -51.60
CA LYS A 6 -18.06 -27.63 -52.79
C LYS A 6 -17.61 -28.42 -54.04
N GLN A 7 -18.17 -28.12 -55.22
CA GLN A 7 -17.48 -27.40 -56.32
C GLN A 7 -18.20 -27.53 -57.70
N TYR A 8 -18.29 -26.43 -58.48
CA TYR A 8 -17.99 -26.26 -59.93
C TYR A 8 -18.36 -27.40 -60.93
N ARG A 9 -18.95 -27.28 -62.14
CA ARG A 9 -19.34 -26.24 -63.15
C ARG A 9 -20.39 -26.91 -64.11
N GLU A 10 -21.20 -26.32 -65.01
CA GLU A 10 -21.62 -24.94 -65.36
C GLU A 10 -22.81 -24.94 -66.38
N TRP A 11 -23.38 -23.74 -66.66
CA TRP A 11 -24.07 -23.25 -67.88
C TRP A 11 -24.99 -24.20 -68.70
N SER A 12 -26.30 -23.92 -68.71
CA SER A 12 -27.13 -23.98 -69.94
C SER A 12 -28.46 -23.19 -69.81
N LEU A 13 -29.15 -23.09 -70.94
CA LEU A 13 -30.48 -22.53 -71.26
C LEU A 13 -31.64 -23.01 -70.33
N ALA A 14 -32.83 -22.38 -70.25
CA ALA A 14 -33.34 -21.04 -70.66
C ALA A 14 -34.84 -20.89 -70.21
N SER A 15 -35.50 -19.82 -70.69
CA SER A 15 -36.95 -19.75 -71.05
C SER A 15 -37.98 -19.15 -70.06
N LEU A 16 -38.34 -17.89 -70.31
CA LEU A 16 -39.71 -17.37 -70.42
C LEU A 16 -39.62 -16.10 -71.33
N PHE A 17 -40.41 -15.86 -72.39
CA PHE A 17 -41.86 -15.56 -72.47
C PHE A 17 -42.28 -14.37 -71.56
N VAL A 18 -43.08 -13.36 -71.96
CA VAL A 18 -43.64 -12.89 -73.26
C VAL A 18 -44.36 -11.51 -72.99
N CYS A 19 -44.76 -10.59 -73.88
CA CYS A 19 -44.71 -10.36 -75.35
C CYS A 19 -44.91 -8.84 -75.65
N LEU A 20 -45.24 -8.48 -76.91
CA LEU A 20 -45.76 -7.20 -77.45
C LEU A 20 -44.86 -5.95 -77.42
N PHE A 21 -44.44 -5.50 -78.62
CA PHE A 21 -44.09 -4.11 -78.90
C PHE A 21 -45.34 -3.34 -79.36
N PHE A 22 -45.64 -2.21 -78.71
CA PHE A 22 -46.40 -1.11 -79.28
C PHE A 22 -45.67 0.20 -78.95
N LEU A 23 -45.34 0.99 -79.97
CA LEU A 23 -44.58 2.23 -79.80
C LEU A 23 -45.50 3.38 -79.38
N CYS A 24 -45.65 3.57 -78.08
CA CYS A 24 -46.24 4.77 -77.49
C CYS A 24 -45.15 5.70 -76.96
N GLY A 25 -45.33 7.01 -77.18
CA GLY A 25 -44.71 8.13 -76.47
C GLY A 25 -43.23 8.00 -76.07
N CYS A 26 -42.36 8.69 -76.81
CA CYS A 26 -41.20 9.33 -76.17
C CYS A 26 -41.70 10.55 -75.39
N ASP A 27 -42.46 10.29 -74.32
CA ASP A 27 -42.87 11.31 -73.38
C ASP A 27 -41.65 11.64 -72.52
N SER A 28 -41.29 12.91 -72.43
CA SER A 28 -40.06 13.29 -71.75
C SER A 28 -40.20 12.97 -70.26
N THR A 29 -39.29 12.14 -69.72
CA THR A 29 -39.12 12.01 -68.27
C THR A 29 -38.53 13.30 -67.73
N SER A 30 -39.41 14.29 -67.57
CA SER A 30 -39.16 15.56 -66.92
C SER A 30 -38.80 15.27 -65.47
N MET A 31 -37.49 15.20 -65.21
CA MET A 31 -36.98 15.49 -63.89
C MET A 31 -37.47 16.91 -63.58
N LYS A 32 -38.45 17.03 -62.68
CA LYS A 32 -38.82 18.33 -62.13
C LYS A 32 -37.54 18.95 -61.61
N ASP A 33 -37.22 20.13 -62.12
CA ASP A 33 -36.08 20.91 -61.66
C ASP A 33 -36.33 21.23 -60.18
N VAL A 34 -35.65 20.51 -59.29
CA VAL A 34 -35.77 20.72 -57.84
C VAL A 34 -34.98 21.99 -57.57
N ALA A 35 -35.69 23.11 -57.48
CA ALA A 35 -35.09 24.36 -57.05
C ALA A 35 -34.37 24.12 -55.72
N VAL A 36 -33.07 24.39 -55.68
CA VAL A 36 -32.24 24.29 -54.47
C VAL A 36 -31.87 25.71 -54.06
N SER A 37 -32.23 26.09 -52.85
CA SER A 37 -32.06 27.43 -52.29
C SER A 37 -31.62 27.32 -50.83
N SER A 38 -31.22 28.43 -50.21
CA SER A 38 -31.18 28.52 -48.75
C SER A 38 -32.57 28.26 -48.16
N PRO A 39 -32.69 27.79 -46.91
CA PRO A 39 -33.97 27.53 -46.26
C PRO A 39 -34.84 28.80 -46.19
N GLU A 40 -36.15 28.65 -46.38
CA GLU A 40 -37.11 29.75 -46.17
C GLU A 40 -38.02 29.40 -44.99
N ILE A 41 -38.07 30.27 -43.97
CA ILE A 41 -38.87 30.05 -42.75
C ILE A 41 -40.11 30.94 -42.81
N LEU A 42 -41.24 30.35 -43.23
CA LEU A 42 -42.52 31.06 -43.36
C LEU A 42 -43.25 31.21 -42.02
N SER A 43 -43.15 30.20 -41.14
CA SER A 43 -43.67 30.27 -39.78
C SER A 43 -43.08 29.17 -38.89
N PHE A 44 -43.26 29.31 -37.57
CA PHE A 44 -42.97 28.26 -36.60
C PHE A 44 -44.03 28.26 -35.49
N SER A 45 -44.19 27.13 -34.80
CA SER A 45 -45.14 26.98 -33.70
C SER A 45 -44.69 25.89 -32.72
N PRO A 46 -44.76 26.11 -31.39
CA PRO A 46 -45.20 27.34 -30.72
C PRO A 46 -44.17 28.49 -30.86
N GLU A 47 -44.61 29.72 -30.57
CA GLU A 47 -43.75 30.92 -30.60
C GLU A 47 -42.95 31.11 -29.28
N SER A 48 -43.35 30.43 -28.20
CA SER A 48 -42.63 30.37 -26.93
C SER A 48 -42.57 28.94 -26.38
N GLY A 49 -41.70 28.73 -25.39
CA GLY A 49 -41.59 27.47 -24.67
C GLY A 49 -40.24 27.34 -23.96
N SER A 50 -40.13 26.37 -23.06
CA SER A 50 -38.93 26.09 -22.27
C SER A 50 -37.93 25.17 -23.02
N ILE A 51 -36.81 24.85 -22.37
CA ILE A 51 -35.90 23.78 -22.79
C ILE A 51 -36.71 22.49 -23.06
N GLY A 52 -36.32 21.70 -24.05
CA GLY A 52 -36.99 20.45 -24.40
C GLY A 52 -38.27 20.58 -25.22
N SER A 53 -38.86 21.79 -25.34
CA SER A 53 -40.01 22.06 -26.20
C SER A 53 -39.75 21.65 -27.65
N GLU A 54 -40.78 21.14 -28.33
CA GLU A 54 -40.73 20.81 -29.75
C GLU A 54 -41.34 21.93 -30.59
N ILE A 55 -40.60 22.45 -31.56
CA ILE A 55 -41.02 23.52 -32.46
C ILE A 55 -41.19 22.96 -33.86
N VAL A 56 -42.40 23.09 -34.41
CA VAL A 56 -42.69 22.79 -35.81
C VAL A 56 -42.40 24.05 -36.64
N VAL A 57 -41.42 23.97 -37.53
CA VAL A 57 -41.11 25.00 -38.53
C VAL A 57 -41.76 24.63 -39.86
N THR A 58 -42.41 25.61 -40.50
CA THR A 58 -43.05 25.49 -41.82
C THR A 58 -42.38 26.46 -42.79
N GLY A 59 -42.13 26.01 -44.02
CA GLY A 59 -41.27 26.75 -44.94
C GLY A 59 -41.14 26.13 -46.32
N GLU A 60 -39.98 26.36 -46.94
CA GLU A 60 -39.50 25.70 -48.16
C GLU A 60 -37.98 25.38 -48.00
N TYR A 61 -37.46 24.42 -48.76
CA TYR A 61 -36.05 23.98 -48.76
C TYR A 61 -35.55 23.42 -47.41
N LEU A 62 -36.46 22.83 -46.61
CA LEU A 62 -36.21 22.35 -45.25
C LEU A 62 -35.70 20.90 -45.15
N ASP A 63 -35.78 20.11 -46.23
CA ASP A 63 -35.34 18.71 -46.27
C ASP A 63 -33.81 18.56 -46.34
N ASP A 64 -33.08 19.51 -46.90
CA ASP A 64 -31.61 19.54 -46.92
C ASP A 64 -30.96 20.27 -45.73
N VAL A 65 -31.74 20.74 -44.74
CA VAL A 65 -31.21 21.39 -43.53
C VAL A 65 -30.30 20.44 -42.74
N VAL A 66 -29.13 20.94 -42.32
CA VAL A 66 -28.10 20.20 -41.58
C VAL A 66 -27.87 20.72 -40.15
N SER A 67 -28.21 21.97 -39.87
CA SER A 67 -28.13 22.54 -38.52
C SER A 67 -29.22 23.58 -38.26
N ALA A 68 -29.54 23.76 -36.98
CA ALA A 68 -30.52 24.71 -36.49
C ALA A 68 -29.99 25.41 -35.22
N THR A 69 -30.28 26.70 -35.08
CA THR A 69 -30.07 27.48 -33.85
C THR A 69 -31.30 28.31 -33.51
N ILE A 70 -31.43 28.69 -32.24
CA ILE A 70 -32.49 29.55 -31.70
C ILE A 70 -31.81 30.57 -30.78
N GLY A 71 -31.90 31.85 -31.12
CA GLY A 71 -31.16 32.92 -30.46
C GLY A 71 -29.64 32.74 -30.55
N GLY A 72 -29.14 32.14 -31.64
CA GLY A 72 -27.74 31.74 -31.82
C GLY A 72 -27.31 30.48 -31.05
N GLY A 73 -28.13 29.97 -30.14
CA GLY A 73 -27.88 28.75 -29.39
C GLY A 73 -28.33 27.48 -30.14
N LYS A 74 -27.56 26.39 -30.06
CA LYS A 74 -27.83 25.17 -30.84
C LYS A 74 -29.21 24.54 -30.52
N ALA A 75 -29.98 24.25 -31.56
CA ALA A 75 -31.17 23.40 -31.47
C ALA A 75 -30.87 21.98 -32.02
N VAL A 76 -31.69 21.00 -31.64
CA VAL A 76 -31.65 19.66 -32.22
C VAL A 76 -32.72 19.55 -33.29
N ILE A 77 -32.38 19.03 -34.47
CA ILE A 77 -33.36 18.62 -35.48
C ILE A 77 -33.88 17.25 -35.08
N LEU A 78 -35.18 17.15 -34.75
CA LEU A 78 -35.83 15.87 -34.41
C LEU A 78 -36.21 15.10 -35.67
N GLN A 79 -36.84 15.78 -36.62
CA GLN A 79 -37.37 15.15 -37.82
C GLN A 79 -37.43 16.15 -38.98
N LYS A 80 -36.93 15.73 -40.15
CA LYS A 80 -37.20 16.39 -41.43
C LYS A 80 -38.42 15.70 -42.03
N VAL A 81 -39.58 16.35 -42.00
CA VAL A 81 -40.88 15.74 -42.34
C VAL A 81 -41.15 15.85 -43.85
N SER A 82 -40.77 16.99 -44.44
CA SER A 82 -40.72 17.22 -45.88
C SER A 82 -39.88 18.47 -46.18
N ASN A 83 -39.67 18.76 -47.47
CA ASN A 83 -39.16 20.04 -47.97
C ASN A 83 -39.83 21.28 -47.32
N ARG A 84 -41.07 21.14 -46.84
CA ARG A 84 -41.88 22.22 -46.26
C ARG A 84 -42.06 22.17 -44.74
N ARG A 85 -41.56 21.15 -44.05
CA ARG A 85 -41.81 20.97 -42.60
C ARG A 85 -40.66 20.28 -41.88
N LEU A 86 -40.21 20.91 -40.79
CA LEU A 86 -39.11 20.50 -39.93
C LEU A 86 -39.55 20.54 -38.47
N SER A 87 -39.17 19.55 -37.67
CA SER A 87 -39.35 19.57 -36.21
C SER A 87 -38.01 19.79 -35.52
N LEU A 88 -37.94 20.80 -34.66
CA LEU A 88 -36.80 21.12 -33.80
C LEU A 88 -37.11 20.80 -32.34
N LYS A 89 -36.06 20.63 -31.52
CA LYS A 89 -36.12 20.59 -30.06
C LYS A 89 -35.21 21.65 -29.45
N VAL A 90 -35.76 22.42 -28.53
CA VAL A 90 -35.04 23.43 -27.74
C VAL A 90 -34.04 22.73 -26.82
N THR A 91 -32.81 23.25 -26.71
CA THR A 91 -31.76 22.74 -25.81
C THR A 91 -31.39 23.77 -24.75
N ASN A 92 -30.63 23.39 -23.72
CA ASN A 92 -30.07 24.32 -22.74
C ASN A 92 -29.08 25.36 -23.33
N GLN A 93 -28.63 25.17 -24.58
CA GLN A 93 -27.81 26.14 -25.31
C GLN A 93 -28.64 27.22 -26.00
N ALA A 94 -29.93 26.96 -26.31
CA ALA A 94 -30.82 27.90 -26.98
C ALA A 94 -31.03 29.18 -26.14
N ARG A 95 -31.34 30.30 -26.79
CA ARG A 95 -31.72 31.57 -26.16
C ARG A 95 -32.91 32.18 -26.91
N SER A 96 -33.61 33.14 -26.30
CA SER A 96 -34.68 33.86 -26.99
C SER A 96 -34.14 34.61 -28.21
N GLY A 97 -34.86 34.57 -29.33
CA GLY A 97 -34.45 35.21 -30.58
C GLY A 97 -34.78 34.37 -31.81
N LYS A 98 -34.25 34.80 -32.97
CA LYS A 98 -34.47 34.16 -34.27
C LYS A 98 -34.12 32.67 -34.30
N ILE A 99 -34.92 31.90 -35.03
CA ILE A 99 -34.56 30.57 -35.50
C ILE A 99 -33.72 30.74 -36.77
N VAL A 100 -32.54 30.12 -36.81
CA VAL A 100 -31.69 30.06 -38.00
C VAL A 100 -31.50 28.61 -38.40
N LEU A 101 -31.82 28.30 -39.66
CA LEU A 101 -31.62 26.99 -40.28
C LEU A 101 -30.54 27.10 -41.37
N VAL A 102 -29.67 26.10 -41.49
CA VAL A 102 -28.58 26.11 -42.48
C VAL A 102 -28.64 24.84 -43.33
N ASN A 103 -28.51 24.98 -44.64
CA ASN A 103 -28.29 23.89 -45.59
C ASN A 103 -27.00 24.11 -46.40
N SER A 104 -26.77 23.34 -47.46
CA SER A 104 -25.59 23.44 -48.32
C SER A 104 -25.51 24.72 -49.19
N ILE A 105 -26.60 25.47 -49.32
CA ILE A 105 -26.70 26.69 -50.14
C ILE A 105 -26.58 27.96 -49.28
N GLY A 106 -27.12 27.96 -48.07
CA GLY A 106 -27.01 29.10 -47.16
C GLY A 106 -27.90 29.01 -45.91
N GLU A 107 -28.14 30.16 -45.30
CA GLU A 107 -28.92 30.30 -44.07
C GLU A 107 -30.34 30.82 -44.35
N GLY A 108 -31.31 30.31 -43.60
CA GLY A 108 -32.67 30.82 -43.52
C GLY A 108 -32.96 31.31 -42.11
N VAL A 109 -33.54 32.50 -41.97
CA VAL A 109 -33.81 33.16 -40.69
C VAL A 109 -35.31 33.41 -40.56
N SER A 110 -35.89 33.17 -39.37
CA SER A 110 -37.31 33.43 -39.10
C SER A 110 -37.64 34.92 -39.09
N GLU A 111 -38.88 35.30 -39.43
CA GLU A 111 -39.34 36.68 -39.23
C GLU A 111 -39.56 36.97 -37.74
N GLY A 112 -40.34 36.12 -37.06
CA GLY A 112 -40.53 36.17 -35.60
C GLY A 112 -39.31 35.71 -34.79
N ASP A 113 -39.26 36.10 -33.52
CA ASP A 113 -38.33 35.57 -32.51
C ASP A 113 -39.02 34.46 -31.70
N PHE A 114 -38.34 33.35 -31.42
CA PHE A 114 -38.82 32.39 -30.43
C PHE A 114 -38.51 32.91 -29.02
N THR A 115 -39.50 32.85 -28.13
CA THR A 115 -39.32 33.26 -26.72
C THR A 115 -38.98 32.05 -25.86
N LEU A 116 -37.73 31.94 -25.42
CA LEU A 116 -37.31 30.90 -24.48
C LEU A 116 -37.80 31.25 -23.07
N GLU A 117 -38.59 30.35 -22.50
CA GLU A 117 -39.12 30.45 -21.14
C GLU A 117 -38.20 29.72 -20.15
N TYR A 118 -38.04 30.31 -18.97
CA TYR A 118 -37.21 29.78 -17.87
C TYR A 118 -38.08 29.47 -16.64
N PRO A 119 -38.97 28.46 -16.70
CA PRO A 119 -39.80 28.09 -15.57
C PRO A 119 -38.95 27.57 -14.40
N ALA A 120 -39.28 27.97 -13.18
CA ALA A 120 -38.64 27.42 -12.00
C ALA A 120 -38.99 25.92 -11.86
N PRO A 121 -38.00 25.02 -11.64
CA PRO A 121 -38.27 23.59 -11.45
C PRO A 121 -38.96 23.37 -10.10
N VAL A 122 -40.01 22.53 -10.08
CA VAL A 122 -40.80 22.26 -8.88
C VAL A 122 -40.86 20.76 -8.64
N VAL A 123 -40.36 20.31 -7.49
CA VAL A 123 -40.41 18.90 -7.05
C VAL A 123 -41.74 18.55 -6.38
N SER A 124 -42.26 17.37 -6.73
CA SER A 124 -43.44 16.78 -6.10
C SER A 124 -43.07 16.18 -4.75
N GLN A 125 -43.70 16.67 -3.68
CA GLN A 125 -43.67 16.02 -2.36
C GLN A 125 -44.47 14.70 -2.38
N ALA A 126 -45.41 14.53 -3.31
CA ALA A 126 -46.19 13.31 -3.44
C ALA A 126 -45.37 12.20 -4.11
N GLY A 127 -45.26 11.05 -3.46
CA GLY A 127 -44.46 9.90 -3.90
C GLY A 127 -42.99 9.94 -3.48
N MET A 128 -42.51 11.05 -2.91
CA MET A 128 -41.13 11.18 -2.45
C MET A 128 -40.91 10.31 -1.18
N PRO A 129 -39.85 9.49 -1.13
CA PRO A 129 -39.57 8.68 0.05
C PRO A 129 -39.10 9.55 1.22
N SER A 130 -39.57 9.23 2.43
CA SER A 130 -39.13 9.91 3.67
C SER A 130 -37.68 9.60 4.05
N GLU A 131 -37.13 8.51 3.50
CA GLU A 131 -35.80 8.00 3.81
C GLU A 131 -35.16 7.38 2.56
N VAL A 132 -33.86 7.61 2.36
CA VAL A 132 -33.08 7.02 1.25
C VAL A 132 -31.66 6.71 1.73
N GLU A 133 -31.01 5.69 1.21
CA GLU A 133 -29.62 5.36 1.55
C GLU A 133 -28.62 6.22 0.75
N MET A 134 -27.54 6.64 1.41
CA MET A 134 -26.44 7.36 0.77
C MET A 134 -25.80 6.49 -0.35
N GLY A 135 -25.54 7.08 -1.51
CA GLY A 135 -24.94 6.40 -2.67
C GLY A 135 -25.92 5.62 -3.56
N ASN A 136 -27.18 5.43 -3.15
CA ASN A 136 -28.22 4.83 -3.98
C ASN A 136 -28.88 5.87 -4.91
N ASN A 137 -29.62 5.42 -5.92
CA ASN A 137 -30.37 6.28 -6.82
C ASN A 137 -31.71 6.71 -6.21
N LEU A 138 -32.00 8.01 -6.24
CA LEU A 138 -33.26 8.64 -5.85
C LEU A 138 -33.97 9.20 -7.09
N LEU A 139 -35.25 8.86 -7.26
CA LEU A 139 -36.15 9.48 -8.23
C LEU A 139 -36.83 10.70 -7.62
N LEU A 140 -36.72 11.86 -8.29
CA LEU A 140 -37.38 13.11 -7.92
C LEU A 140 -38.34 13.51 -9.06
N SER A 141 -39.63 13.22 -8.89
CA SER A 141 -40.69 13.64 -9.83
C SER A 141 -41.13 15.09 -9.59
N GLY A 142 -41.69 15.74 -10.61
CA GLY A 142 -42.16 17.13 -10.52
C GLY A 142 -42.44 17.73 -11.89
N SER A 143 -42.08 19.01 -12.10
CA SER A 143 -42.22 19.71 -13.37
C SER A 143 -41.03 20.63 -13.68
N SER A 144 -40.79 20.85 -14.98
CA SER A 144 -39.61 21.57 -15.51
C SER A 144 -38.26 20.99 -15.06
N MET A 145 -38.21 19.71 -14.72
CA MET A 145 -37.01 19.03 -14.20
C MET A 145 -35.82 19.06 -15.18
N ASN A 146 -36.08 19.31 -16.46
CA ASN A 146 -35.10 19.43 -17.54
C ASN A 146 -34.43 20.81 -17.66
N VAL A 147 -34.81 21.80 -16.83
CA VAL A 147 -34.06 23.06 -16.69
C VAL A 147 -33.02 23.02 -15.57
N VAL A 148 -33.05 21.99 -14.72
CA VAL A 148 -32.13 21.82 -13.59
C VAL A 148 -30.69 21.66 -14.09
N SER A 149 -29.79 22.51 -13.60
CA SER A 149 -28.35 22.47 -13.89
C SER A 149 -27.60 21.56 -12.91
N ALA A 150 -28.00 21.56 -11.64
CA ALA A 150 -27.45 20.73 -10.57
C ALA A 150 -28.51 20.46 -9.48
N VAL A 151 -28.40 19.32 -8.80
CA VAL A 151 -29.22 18.97 -7.62
C VAL A 151 -28.31 18.96 -6.39
N LEU A 152 -28.70 19.69 -5.34
CA LEU A 152 -27.92 19.79 -4.11
C LEU A 152 -28.65 19.13 -2.94
N PHE A 153 -27.90 18.47 -2.09
CA PHE A 153 -28.36 17.96 -0.79
C PHE A 153 -27.64 18.77 0.30
N THR A 154 -28.40 19.64 0.97
CA THR A 154 -27.91 20.52 2.04
C THR A 154 -28.36 19.95 3.39
N ALA A 155 -27.44 19.69 4.31
CA ALA A 155 -27.77 19.23 5.66
C ALA A 155 -28.74 20.20 6.38
N GLU A 156 -29.69 19.71 7.17
CA GLU A 156 -30.64 20.59 7.88
C GLU A 156 -29.93 21.53 8.86
N GLY A 157 -29.89 22.82 8.53
CA GLY A 157 -29.15 23.86 9.26
C GLY A 157 -27.78 24.23 8.68
N GLY A 158 -27.32 23.52 7.65
CA GLY A 158 -26.13 23.86 6.87
C GLY A 158 -26.36 25.03 5.89
N THR A 159 -25.26 25.55 5.33
CA THR A 159 -25.26 26.68 4.38
C THR A 159 -24.73 26.32 2.98
N GLU A 160 -24.09 25.16 2.84
CA GLU A 160 -23.59 24.63 1.57
C GLU A 160 -24.13 23.21 1.39
N GLY A 161 -24.44 22.83 0.15
CA GLY A 161 -24.99 21.53 -0.19
C GLY A 161 -24.08 20.72 -1.10
N ASN A 162 -24.00 19.42 -0.86
CA ASN A 162 -23.24 18.50 -1.71
C ASN A 162 -24.01 18.25 -3.02
N GLU A 163 -23.33 18.34 -4.16
CA GLU A 163 -23.95 18.11 -5.47
C GLU A 163 -24.14 16.61 -5.75
N ALA A 164 -25.31 16.24 -6.27
CA ALA A 164 -25.70 14.88 -6.57
C ALA A 164 -25.42 14.52 -8.04
N GLU A 165 -24.91 13.32 -8.29
CA GLU A 165 -24.64 12.82 -9.65
C GLU A 165 -25.98 12.61 -10.40
N ILE A 166 -26.24 13.40 -11.44
CA ILE A 166 -27.46 13.26 -12.26
C ILE A 166 -27.30 12.07 -13.21
N ILE A 167 -28.10 11.03 -12.99
CA ILE A 167 -28.07 9.76 -13.75
C ILE A 167 -28.98 9.84 -14.98
N SER A 168 -30.16 10.44 -14.84
CA SER A 168 -31.08 10.71 -15.95
C SER A 168 -32.01 11.88 -15.64
N GLN A 169 -32.51 12.54 -16.68
CA GLN A 169 -33.31 13.76 -16.56
C GLN A 169 -34.36 13.83 -17.68
N SER A 170 -35.58 14.22 -17.33
CA SER A 170 -36.66 14.55 -18.27
C SER A 170 -37.38 15.82 -17.80
N GLU A 171 -38.48 16.20 -18.46
CA GLU A 171 -39.30 17.35 -18.07
C GLU A 171 -40.02 17.16 -16.72
N ASN A 172 -40.35 15.91 -16.36
CA ASN A 172 -41.20 15.58 -15.21
C ASN A 172 -40.49 14.78 -14.11
N GLU A 173 -39.22 14.40 -14.32
CA GLU A 173 -38.44 13.63 -13.36
C GLU A 173 -36.93 13.81 -13.56
N ILE A 174 -36.20 13.69 -12.46
CA ILE A 174 -34.73 13.59 -12.45
C ILE A 174 -34.33 12.45 -11.52
N VAL A 175 -33.40 11.60 -11.96
CA VAL A 175 -32.82 10.52 -11.15
C VAL A 175 -31.42 10.94 -10.79
N VAL A 176 -31.13 10.98 -9.48
CA VAL A 176 -29.83 11.38 -8.95
C VAL A 176 -29.28 10.31 -8.03
N LYS A 177 -27.96 10.19 -7.94
CA LYS A 177 -27.30 9.38 -6.91
C LYS A 177 -27.13 10.24 -5.66
N VAL A 178 -27.63 9.74 -4.52
CA VAL A 178 -27.63 10.48 -3.26
C VAL A 178 -26.18 10.71 -2.79
N PRO A 179 -25.71 11.96 -2.67
CA PRO A 179 -24.34 12.26 -2.27
C PRO A 179 -24.16 12.10 -0.75
N TYR A 180 -22.92 12.27 -0.29
CA TYR A 180 -22.65 12.48 1.13
C TYR A 180 -23.39 13.72 1.65
N VAL A 181 -23.81 13.66 2.92
CA VAL A 181 -24.34 14.80 3.69
C VAL A 181 -23.87 14.72 5.13
N GLU A 182 -23.66 15.89 5.73
CA GLU A 182 -23.05 16.07 7.06
C GLU A 182 -24.01 15.70 8.21
N SER A 183 -25.32 15.69 7.95
CA SER A 183 -26.39 15.31 8.87
C SER A 183 -27.25 14.19 8.26
N ASP A 184 -27.95 13.42 9.10
CA ASP A 184 -28.94 12.43 8.65
C ASP A 184 -30.12 13.08 7.92
N LYS A 185 -30.37 14.38 8.11
CA LYS A 185 -31.44 15.11 7.42
C LYS A 185 -30.89 16.01 6.33
N ALA A 186 -31.42 15.85 5.13
CA ALA A 186 -31.11 16.69 3.97
C ALA A 186 -32.34 17.47 3.48
N ILE A 187 -32.08 18.69 3.03
CA ILE A 187 -32.98 19.50 2.22
C ILE A 187 -32.48 19.40 0.77
N VAL A 188 -33.34 19.06 -0.18
CA VAL A 188 -32.94 18.94 -1.60
C VAL A 188 -33.37 20.17 -2.39
N THR A 189 -32.40 20.90 -2.94
CA THR A 189 -32.63 22.09 -3.78
C THR A 189 -32.08 21.88 -5.18
N PHE A 190 -32.61 22.64 -6.15
CA PHE A 190 -32.16 22.64 -7.54
C PHE A 190 -31.55 23.97 -7.92
N LYS A 191 -30.42 23.93 -8.62
CA LYS A 191 -29.90 25.06 -9.39
C LYS A 191 -30.49 25.04 -10.80
N TYR A 192 -30.73 26.22 -11.36
CA TYR A 192 -31.18 26.42 -12.74
C TYR A 192 -30.92 27.86 -13.20
N PHE A 193 -30.92 28.07 -14.51
CA PHE A 193 -30.77 29.40 -15.11
C PHE A 193 -32.11 30.14 -15.21
N ASP A 194 -32.25 31.30 -14.55
CA ASP A 194 -33.50 32.10 -14.50
C ASP A 194 -33.74 32.99 -15.74
N GLY A 195 -32.91 32.87 -16.76
CA GLY A 195 -32.85 33.78 -17.91
C GLY A 195 -31.81 34.89 -17.78
N THR A 196 -31.29 35.15 -16.58
CA THR A 196 -30.26 36.16 -16.29
C THR A 196 -29.01 35.57 -15.64
N LYS A 197 -29.15 34.56 -14.77
CA LYS A 197 -28.08 33.90 -14.01
C LYS A 197 -28.51 32.52 -13.52
N GLU A 198 -27.57 31.73 -13.02
CA GLU A 198 -27.90 30.58 -12.15
C GLU A 198 -28.49 31.08 -10.82
N VAL A 199 -29.57 30.43 -10.38
CA VAL A 199 -30.23 30.62 -9.09
C VAL A 199 -30.58 29.26 -8.48
N GLU A 200 -30.97 29.26 -7.21
CA GLU A 200 -31.37 28.06 -6.49
C GLU A 200 -32.84 28.14 -6.02
N THR A 201 -33.55 27.02 -6.07
CA THR A 201 -34.93 26.90 -5.55
C THR A 201 -35.00 27.15 -4.04
N SER A 202 -36.04 27.84 -3.56
CA SER A 202 -36.16 28.17 -2.12
C SER A 202 -36.19 26.93 -1.22
N SER A 203 -35.25 26.88 -0.27
CA SER A 203 -35.17 25.87 0.80
C SER A 203 -36.39 25.87 1.73
N SER A 204 -37.20 26.93 1.74
CA SER A 204 -38.45 27.01 2.53
C SER A 204 -39.56 26.09 2.01
N SER A 205 -39.51 25.71 0.74
CA SER A 205 -40.47 24.85 0.04
C SER A 205 -39.85 23.56 -0.49
N ALA A 206 -38.54 23.40 -0.28
CA ALA A 206 -37.79 22.22 -0.66
C ALA A 206 -38.19 21.00 0.18
N PRO A 207 -38.16 19.79 -0.40
CA PRO A 207 -38.40 18.54 0.33
C PRO A 207 -37.32 18.32 1.38
N LYS A 208 -37.73 17.66 2.47
CA LYS A 208 -36.85 17.18 3.54
C LYS A 208 -36.93 15.66 3.61
N LEU A 209 -35.79 15.00 3.70
CA LEU A 209 -35.69 13.55 3.74
C LEU A 209 -34.54 13.10 4.65
N THR A 210 -34.65 11.89 5.20
CA THR A 210 -33.57 11.25 5.95
C THR A 210 -32.62 10.51 5.00
N VAL A 211 -31.36 10.93 4.93
CA VAL A 211 -30.29 10.17 4.27
C VAL A 211 -29.72 9.17 5.28
N LYS A 212 -29.98 7.88 5.05
CA LYS A 212 -29.37 6.77 5.77
C LYS A 212 -27.87 6.74 5.51
N ARG A 213 -27.11 7.15 6.52
CA ARG A 213 -25.65 7.08 6.60
C ARG A 213 -25.26 5.87 7.45
N TYR A 214 -24.57 4.92 6.84
CA TYR A 214 -24.00 3.77 7.54
C TYR A 214 -22.67 4.15 8.17
N GLN A 215 -22.73 4.93 9.26
CA GLN A 215 -21.56 5.32 10.04
C GLN A 215 -21.01 4.12 10.84
N PRO A 216 -19.69 3.92 10.95
CA PRO A 216 -19.13 2.91 11.86
C PRO A 216 -19.39 3.26 13.32
N GLU A 217 -19.92 2.32 14.10
CA GLU A 217 -20.15 2.46 15.54
C GLU A 217 -19.27 1.47 16.31
N VAL A 218 -18.10 1.93 16.77
CA VAL A 218 -17.14 1.10 17.53
C VAL A 218 -17.56 1.02 19.00
N THR A 219 -17.71 -0.19 19.52
CA THR A 219 -18.04 -0.46 20.93
C THR A 219 -16.81 -0.76 21.80
N THR A 220 -15.67 -1.05 21.18
CA THR A 220 -14.38 -1.19 21.88
C THR A 220 -13.96 0.14 22.52
N THR A 221 -13.94 0.14 23.86
CA THR A 221 -13.67 1.33 24.70
C THR A 221 -12.45 1.17 25.62
N VAL A 222 -11.86 -0.02 25.66
CA VAL A 222 -10.65 -0.34 26.44
C VAL A 222 -9.59 -0.86 25.48
N PHE A 223 -8.40 -0.26 25.55
CA PHE A 223 -7.27 -0.60 24.69
C PHE A 223 -6.05 -0.93 25.57
N GLU A 224 -5.54 -2.16 25.49
CA GLU A 224 -4.30 -2.53 26.17
C GLU A 224 -3.07 -2.02 25.39
N PRO A 225 -1.93 -1.74 26.07
CA PRO A 225 -0.70 -1.31 25.40
C PRO A 225 -0.16 -2.37 24.43
N ALA A 226 -0.32 -2.12 23.13
CA ALA A 226 0.04 -3.05 22.06
C ALA A 226 1.44 -2.77 21.53
N ASN A 227 2.22 -3.81 21.24
CA ASN A 227 3.54 -3.68 20.65
C ASN A 227 3.45 -3.42 19.14
N VAL A 228 4.48 -2.81 18.56
CA VAL A 228 4.61 -2.73 17.09
C VAL A 228 4.65 -4.14 16.49
N GLY A 229 3.73 -4.41 15.55
CA GLY A 229 3.50 -5.72 14.96
C GLY A 229 2.34 -6.52 15.59
N ASP A 230 1.82 -6.11 16.75
CA ASP A 230 0.66 -6.77 17.37
C ASP A 230 -0.64 -6.48 16.58
N MET A 231 -1.61 -7.38 16.73
CA MET A 231 -2.94 -7.25 16.13
C MET A 231 -3.94 -6.70 17.15
N VAL A 232 -4.59 -5.59 16.79
CA VAL A 232 -5.67 -4.95 17.56
C VAL A 232 -7.01 -5.31 16.94
N VAL A 233 -8.02 -5.54 17.77
CA VAL A 233 -9.40 -5.85 17.36
C VAL A 233 -10.32 -4.70 17.75
N LEU A 234 -11.18 -4.28 16.81
CA LEU A 234 -12.33 -3.42 17.05
C LEU A 234 -13.61 -4.23 16.85
N GLU A 235 -14.53 -4.11 17.80
CA GLU A 235 -15.90 -4.63 17.76
C GLU A 235 -16.88 -3.47 17.59
N GLY A 236 -18.04 -3.71 16.98
CA GLY A 236 -19.02 -2.66 16.71
C GLY A 236 -20.09 -3.02 15.68
N ALA A 237 -20.57 -2.00 14.97
CA ALA A 237 -21.46 -2.10 13.82
C ALA A 237 -20.95 -1.26 12.64
N TYR A 238 -21.29 -1.68 11.41
CA TYR A 238 -20.84 -1.07 10.15
C TYR A 238 -19.32 -0.85 10.03
N LEU A 239 -18.50 -1.69 10.68
CA LEU A 239 -17.03 -1.56 10.64
C LEU A 239 -16.45 -1.82 9.24
N ASN A 240 -17.23 -2.41 8.34
CA ASN A 240 -16.97 -2.51 6.89
C ASN A 240 -17.17 -1.20 6.11
N LYS A 241 -17.46 -0.09 6.79
CA LYS A 241 -17.50 1.28 6.24
C LYS A 241 -16.31 2.13 6.65
N ILE A 242 -15.37 1.58 7.42
CA ILE A 242 -14.09 2.22 7.76
C ILE A 242 -13.15 2.14 6.56
N ASP A 243 -12.73 3.28 6.02
CA ASP A 243 -11.75 3.38 4.95
C ASP A 243 -10.33 3.12 5.49
N LYS A 244 -10.02 3.68 6.68
CA LYS A 244 -8.68 3.62 7.29
C LYS A 244 -8.76 3.58 8.82
N VAL A 245 -7.74 2.96 9.43
CA VAL A 245 -7.42 3.12 10.85
C VAL A 245 -6.09 3.85 10.97
N LEU A 246 -6.00 4.83 11.88
CA LEU A 246 -4.81 5.67 12.07
C LEU A 246 -4.33 5.62 13.53
N LEU A 247 -3.02 5.52 13.73
CA LEU A 247 -2.37 5.72 15.03
C LEU A 247 -1.51 6.99 14.95
N GLY A 248 -1.96 8.06 15.61
CA GLY A 248 -1.49 9.42 15.35
C GLY A 248 -1.91 9.85 13.94
N ASP A 249 -0.93 9.91 13.04
CA ASP A 249 -1.11 10.20 11.61
C ASP A 249 -0.58 9.04 10.73
N ILE A 250 -0.26 7.89 11.34
CA ILE A 250 0.29 6.70 10.66
C ILE A 250 -0.87 5.76 10.32
N GLU A 251 -0.94 5.33 9.06
CA GLU A 251 -1.96 4.40 8.58
C GLU A 251 -1.65 2.95 8.99
N CYS A 252 -2.63 2.28 9.61
CA CYS A 252 -2.52 0.90 10.08
C CYS A 252 -3.00 -0.09 9.02
N THR A 253 -2.30 -1.21 8.84
CA THR A 253 -2.72 -2.27 7.92
C THR A 253 -3.93 -3.01 8.49
N ILE A 254 -5.10 -2.83 7.87
CA ILE A 254 -6.30 -3.64 8.14
C ILE A 254 -6.06 -5.05 7.57
N THR A 255 -6.27 -6.08 8.39
CA THR A 255 -6.02 -7.50 8.06
C THR A 255 -7.28 -8.36 8.06
N LEU A 256 -8.33 -7.91 8.74
CA LEU A 256 -9.69 -8.44 8.63
C LEU A 256 -10.67 -7.28 8.76
N GLN A 257 -11.74 -7.31 7.96
CA GLN A 257 -12.81 -6.33 8.05
C GLN A 257 -14.15 -6.98 7.72
N THR A 258 -15.08 -6.86 8.65
CA THR A 258 -16.45 -7.36 8.55
C THR A 258 -17.40 -6.26 9.04
N GLU A 259 -18.71 -6.49 9.01
CA GLU A 259 -19.67 -5.50 9.50
C GLU A 259 -19.59 -5.27 11.02
N THR A 260 -19.15 -6.26 11.81
CA THR A 260 -19.12 -6.19 13.28
C THR A 260 -17.73 -6.30 13.92
N GLU A 261 -16.72 -6.72 13.15
CA GLU A 261 -15.35 -6.96 13.63
C GLU A 261 -14.33 -6.44 12.60
N LEU A 262 -13.37 -5.64 13.04
CA LEU A 262 -12.22 -5.16 12.26
C LEU A 262 -10.93 -5.49 13.01
N LYS A 263 -9.91 -6.02 12.32
CA LYS A 263 -8.58 -6.27 12.89
C LYS A 263 -7.51 -5.51 12.11
N PHE A 264 -6.64 -4.79 12.82
CA PHE A 264 -5.52 -4.05 12.23
C PHE A 264 -4.22 -4.37 12.94
N VAL A 265 -3.09 -4.17 12.26
CA VAL A 265 -1.75 -4.37 12.80
C VAL A 265 -1.14 -3.03 13.20
N VAL A 266 -0.54 -2.96 14.39
CA VAL A 266 0.19 -1.78 14.87
C VAL A 266 1.45 -1.55 13.99
N PRO A 267 1.56 -0.42 13.27
CA PRO A 267 2.56 -0.24 12.23
C PRO A 267 3.97 0.02 12.80
N THR A 268 5.01 -0.27 12.01
CA THR A 268 6.37 0.21 12.24
C THR A 268 6.52 1.66 11.76
N SER A 269 7.12 2.54 12.56
CA SER A 269 7.43 3.92 12.16
C SER A 269 8.64 4.48 12.91
N ASP A 270 9.47 5.27 12.21
CA ASP A 270 10.59 6.02 12.78
C ASP A 270 10.14 7.17 13.70
N SER A 271 8.86 7.59 13.61
CA SER A 271 8.29 8.58 14.53
C SER A 271 8.14 8.02 15.95
N PHE A 272 7.81 6.74 16.11
CA PHE A 272 7.78 6.08 17.42
C PHE A 272 9.19 5.98 18.01
N LYS A 273 9.27 6.08 19.34
CA LYS A 273 10.50 5.96 20.13
C LYS A 273 10.47 4.68 20.95
N ASN A 274 11.64 4.15 21.30
CA ASN A 274 11.74 2.96 22.16
C ASN A 274 11.05 3.22 23.51
N GLY A 275 10.18 2.30 23.92
CA GLY A 275 9.26 2.49 25.04
C GLY A 275 7.82 2.71 24.59
N ASP A 276 7.04 3.36 25.43
CA ASP A 276 5.60 3.53 25.28
C ASP A 276 5.30 4.88 24.61
N ASN A 277 4.59 4.84 23.49
CA ASN A 277 4.21 6.02 22.68
C ASN A 277 2.71 6.20 22.78
N MET A 278 2.27 7.26 23.46
CA MET A 278 0.86 7.62 23.56
C MET A 278 0.44 8.41 22.32
N VAL A 279 -0.51 7.90 21.56
CA VAL A 279 -1.01 8.50 20.31
C VAL A 279 -2.52 8.34 20.18
N PRO A 280 -3.23 9.24 19.49
CA PRO A 280 -4.66 9.08 19.24
C PRO A 280 -4.91 7.94 18.25
N LEU A 281 -5.78 6.99 18.61
CA LEU A 281 -6.35 6.02 17.68
C LEU A 281 -7.57 6.67 17.01
N LYS A 282 -7.54 6.81 15.69
CA LYS A 282 -8.63 7.38 14.88
C LYS A 282 -9.11 6.35 13.86
N ILE A 283 -10.37 6.45 13.46
CA ILE A 283 -10.90 5.79 12.25
C ILE A 283 -11.26 6.85 11.22
N SER A 284 -11.24 6.49 9.95
CA SER A 284 -11.64 7.33 8.82
C SER A 284 -12.74 6.62 8.02
N TYR A 285 -13.77 7.34 7.59
CA TYR A 285 -14.84 6.79 6.76
C TYR A 285 -15.48 7.86 5.83
N PHE A 286 -16.34 7.39 4.92
CA PHE A 286 -16.96 8.18 3.85
C PHE A 286 -15.94 8.92 2.96
N ASP A 287 -15.04 8.15 2.34
CA ASP A 287 -13.97 8.63 1.47
C ASP A 287 -13.02 9.64 2.18
N GLY A 288 -12.85 9.47 3.49
CA GLY A 288 -12.03 10.36 4.34
C GLY A 288 -12.68 11.70 4.71
N ARG A 289 -14.00 11.85 4.56
CA ARG A 289 -14.73 13.06 4.98
C ARG A 289 -14.91 13.17 6.49
N GLU A 290 -14.97 12.03 7.19
CA GLU A 290 -15.08 11.97 8.65
C GLU A 290 -13.91 11.18 9.24
N THR A 291 -13.36 11.66 10.36
CA THR A 291 -12.20 11.03 11.02
C THR A 291 -12.26 11.17 12.54
N PRO A 292 -13.20 10.52 13.24
CA PRO A 292 -13.29 10.60 14.70
C PRO A 292 -12.15 9.85 15.41
N THR A 293 -11.69 10.43 16.52
CA THR A 293 -10.81 9.76 17.49
C THR A 293 -11.62 8.78 18.35
N LEU A 294 -11.16 7.54 18.47
CA LEU A 294 -11.72 6.52 19.38
C LEU A 294 -11.13 6.64 20.80
N THR A 295 -9.85 6.97 20.89
CA THR A 295 -9.16 7.36 22.15
C THR A 295 -7.95 8.21 21.82
N ASP A 296 -7.66 9.23 22.63
CA ASP A 296 -6.45 10.05 22.51
C ASP A 296 -5.20 9.35 23.10
N GLU A 297 -5.40 8.31 23.92
CA GLU A 297 -4.35 7.67 24.74
C GLU A 297 -4.06 6.21 24.35
N PHE A 298 -4.04 5.88 23.04
CA PHE A 298 -3.60 4.55 22.61
C PHE A 298 -2.08 4.41 22.79
N ILE A 299 -1.64 3.36 23.50
CA ILE A 299 -0.22 3.15 23.81
C ILE A 299 0.41 2.15 22.83
N VAL A 300 1.27 2.65 21.94
CA VAL A 300 2.13 1.85 21.06
C VAL A 300 3.48 1.60 21.71
N ARG A 301 3.78 0.34 22.01
CA ARG A 301 5.05 -0.08 22.63
C ARG A 301 6.09 -0.50 21.58
N VAL A 302 7.23 0.17 21.57
CA VAL A 302 8.41 -0.22 20.80
C VAL A 302 9.43 -0.86 21.73
N ALA A 303 9.74 -2.14 21.54
CA ALA A 303 10.75 -2.83 22.34
C ALA A 303 12.12 -2.10 22.28
N PHE A 304 12.80 -1.93 23.41
CA PHE A 304 14.11 -1.24 23.47
C PHE A 304 15.27 -2.05 22.86
N VAL A 305 15.05 -3.33 22.60
CA VAL A 305 16.02 -4.31 22.13
C VAL A 305 15.44 -5.02 20.89
N TYR A 306 16.28 -5.46 19.95
CA TYR A 306 15.85 -6.45 18.96
C TYR A 306 15.87 -7.84 19.60
N TYR A 307 14.89 -8.68 19.29
CA TYR A 307 14.86 -10.07 19.73
C TYR A 307 14.63 -11.00 18.53
N TRP A 308 15.50 -11.98 18.37
CA TRP A 308 15.50 -12.92 17.26
C TRP A 308 15.49 -14.36 17.79
N GLU A 309 14.31 -14.99 17.82
CA GLU A 309 14.15 -16.36 18.31
C GLU A 309 14.49 -17.40 17.23
N ASN A 310 14.93 -18.59 17.66
CA ASN A 310 15.06 -19.83 16.86
C ASN A 310 15.85 -19.61 15.56
N ARG A 311 16.99 -18.93 15.65
CA ARG A 311 17.91 -18.72 14.53
C ARG A 311 18.89 -19.88 14.44
N THR A 312 18.98 -20.51 13.27
CA THR A 312 19.91 -21.62 13.01
C THR A 312 20.96 -21.19 11.99
N ILE A 313 22.23 -21.47 12.27
CA ILE A 313 23.34 -21.29 11.32
C ILE A 313 24.18 -22.55 11.19
N HIS A 314 24.73 -22.75 9.99
CA HIS A 314 25.47 -23.97 9.61
C HIS A 314 26.97 -23.68 9.42
N ALA A 315 27.81 -24.67 9.70
CA ALA A 315 29.25 -24.61 9.50
C ALA A 315 29.65 -24.85 8.02
N GLN A 316 30.93 -24.69 7.69
CA GLN A 316 31.42 -24.52 6.31
C GLN A 316 31.20 -25.69 5.32
N ALA A 317 30.68 -26.83 5.77
CA ALA A 317 30.31 -27.99 4.95
C ALA A 317 28.86 -28.49 5.20
N GLY A 318 28.04 -27.70 5.91
CA GLY A 318 26.61 -27.92 6.05
C GLY A 318 25.82 -27.24 4.93
N GLU A 319 24.60 -26.79 5.25
CA GLU A 319 23.79 -25.97 4.35
C GLU A 319 24.42 -24.59 4.13
N THR A 320 24.00 -23.87 3.09
CA THR A 320 24.60 -22.58 2.73
C THR A 320 24.19 -21.42 3.65
N SER A 321 23.32 -21.66 4.63
CA SER A 321 22.81 -20.68 5.61
C SER A 321 23.78 -20.48 6.79
N ALA A 322 24.93 -19.85 6.54
CA ALA A 322 26.04 -19.79 7.51
C ALA A 322 26.18 -18.49 8.30
N PHE A 323 25.69 -17.35 7.78
CA PHE A 323 25.99 -16.03 8.31
C PHE A 323 24.76 -15.40 8.95
N PHE A 324 24.81 -15.13 10.26
CA PHE A 324 23.75 -14.40 10.96
C PHE A 324 24.18 -12.97 11.26
N SER A 325 23.30 -12.00 10.97
CA SER A 325 23.45 -10.62 11.43
C SER A 325 22.45 -10.32 12.55
N PRO A 326 22.90 -10.00 13.77
CA PRO A 326 22.01 -9.58 14.86
C PRO A 326 21.39 -8.19 14.61
N GLU A 327 21.89 -7.42 13.64
CA GLU A 327 21.31 -6.12 13.25
C GLU A 327 20.01 -6.31 12.44
N THR A 328 20.03 -7.20 11.44
CA THR A 328 18.88 -7.43 10.54
C THR A 328 18.02 -8.63 10.94
N GLY A 329 18.46 -9.44 11.90
CA GLY A 329 17.78 -10.66 12.33
C GLY A 329 17.75 -11.77 11.28
N ARG A 330 18.48 -11.61 10.17
CA ARG A 330 18.54 -12.55 9.04
C ARG A 330 19.69 -13.54 9.20
N VAL A 331 19.42 -14.78 8.79
CA VAL A 331 20.44 -15.74 8.36
C VAL A 331 20.56 -15.63 6.85
N TYR A 332 21.75 -15.35 6.35
CA TYR A 332 22.04 -15.16 4.92
C TYR A 332 22.65 -16.42 4.31
N SER A 333 22.29 -16.71 3.05
CA SER A 333 22.98 -17.73 2.27
C SER A 333 24.37 -17.25 1.84
N ASN A 334 25.33 -18.18 1.76
CA ASN A 334 26.65 -17.99 1.20
C ASN A 334 26.64 -17.36 -0.20
N ASP A 335 25.56 -17.57 -0.98
CA ASP A 335 25.39 -17.02 -2.34
C ASP A 335 25.30 -15.49 -2.39
N VAL A 336 24.70 -14.86 -1.37
CA VAL A 336 24.52 -13.40 -1.29
C VAL A 336 25.57 -12.71 -0.40
N TRP A 337 26.52 -13.46 0.17
CA TRP A 337 27.48 -12.93 1.15
C TRP A 337 28.25 -11.70 0.64
N SER A 338 28.70 -11.74 -0.61
CA SER A 338 29.45 -10.63 -1.24
C SER A 338 28.61 -9.43 -1.69
N GLN A 339 27.28 -9.52 -1.57
CA GLN A 339 26.32 -8.51 -2.04
C GLN A 339 25.49 -7.91 -0.91
N GLU A 340 25.18 -8.69 0.14
CA GLU A 340 24.33 -8.27 1.27
C GLU A 340 24.99 -8.36 2.65
N VAL A 341 26.10 -9.12 2.81
CA VAL A 341 26.68 -9.39 4.14
C VAL A 341 27.98 -8.63 4.38
N ASP A 342 28.94 -8.66 3.45
CA ASP A 342 30.23 -7.97 3.60
C ASP A 342 30.83 -7.57 2.24
N ILE A 343 30.21 -6.55 1.64
CA ILE A 343 30.61 -5.98 0.35
C ILE A 343 32.05 -5.47 0.39
N ILE A 344 32.49 -4.94 1.54
CA ILE A 344 33.84 -4.37 1.73
C ILE A 344 34.91 -5.46 1.70
N ALA A 345 34.70 -6.60 2.37
CA ALA A 345 35.63 -7.73 2.29
C ALA A 345 35.58 -8.47 0.95
N ALA A 346 34.42 -8.50 0.29
CA ALA A 346 34.31 -8.99 -1.08
C ALA A 346 35.13 -8.12 -2.07
N ALA A 347 35.20 -6.81 -1.84
CA ALA A 347 35.93 -5.86 -2.69
C ALA A 347 37.45 -5.82 -2.43
N GLY A 348 37.94 -6.14 -1.22
CA GLY A 348 39.34 -5.94 -0.85
C GLY A 348 39.91 -6.92 0.18
N LYS A 349 41.14 -7.40 -0.03
CA LYS A 349 41.74 -8.52 0.72
C LYS A 349 42.19 -8.22 2.16
N ASN A 350 42.10 -6.97 2.64
CA ASN A 350 42.63 -6.54 3.94
C ASN A 350 41.64 -5.58 4.64
N THR A 351 40.54 -6.12 5.17
CA THR A 351 39.57 -5.33 5.95
C THR A 351 39.95 -5.21 7.43
N CYS A 352 40.67 -6.22 7.94
CA CYS A 352 41.23 -6.27 9.29
C CYS A 352 42.67 -6.79 9.28
N LYS A 353 43.29 -6.78 10.46
CA LYS A 353 44.58 -7.43 10.78
C LYS A 353 44.42 -8.36 11.99
N THR A 354 45.46 -9.16 12.24
CA THR A 354 45.59 -10.04 13.42
C THR A 354 45.13 -9.38 14.72
N ALA A 355 44.46 -10.16 15.57
CA ALA A 355 43.84 -9.74 16.83
C ALA A 355 42.58 -8.86 16.66
N ASN A 356 41.78 -9.09 15.60
CA ASN A 356 40.42 -8.57 15.51
C ASN A 356 40.33 -7.03 15.44
N ILE A 357 41.27 -6.42 14.69
CA ILE A 357 41.42 -4.97 14.54
C ILE A 357 41.14 -4.58 13.07
N PRO A 358 40.11 -3.77 12.79
CA PRO A 358 39.85 -3.24 11.45
C PRO A 358 40.98 -2.34 10.93
N VAL A 359 41.10 -2.23 9.61
CA VAL A 359 42.09 -1.38 8.92
C VAL A 359 41.50 -0.62 7.71
N VAL A 360 40.18 -0.57 7.60
CA VAL A 360 39.41 0.20 6.61
C VAL A 360 39.02 1.58 7.15
N SER A 361 38.38 2.43 6.34
CA SER A 361 37.80 3.67 6.88
C SER A 361 36.61 3.37 7.81
N GLU A 362 36.28 4.32 8.68
CA GLU A 362 35.09 4.22 9.54
C GLU A 362 33.79 4.20 8.73
N THR A 363 33.75 4.88 7.58
CA THR A 363 32.61 4.84 6.66
C THR A 363 32.44 3.44 6.05
N ASP A 364 33.52 2.82 5.58
CA ASP A 364 33.47 1.45 5.05
C ASP A 364 33.06 0.46 6.16
N TYR A 365 33.67 0.56 7.34
CA TYR A 365 33.36 -0.30 8.49
C TYR A 365 31.88 -0.20 8.89
N ASN A 366 31.35 1.02 8.99
CA ASN A 366 29.96 1.27 9.36
C ASN A 366 28.96 0.97 8.23
N SER A 367 29.41 0.73 6.99
CA SER A 367 28.54 0.26 5.90
C SER A 367 28.23 -1.25 5.97
N VAL A 368 28.98 -2.00 6.76
CA VAL A 368 28.81 -3.45 6.94
C VAL A 368 28.08 -3.74 8.25
N ASN A 369 26.94 -4.41 8.16
CA ASN A 369 26.21 -4.86 9.35
C ASN A 369 27.05 -5.90 10.13
N PRO A 370 27.04 -5.88 11.48
CA PRO A 370 27.71 -6.90 12.26
C PRO A 370 27.17 -8.30 11.90
N TYR A 371 28.06 -9.29 11.77
CA TYR A 371 27.66 -10.67 11.52
C TYR A 371 28.65 -11.66 12.14
N PHE A 372 28.20 -12.90 12.34
CA PHE A 372 29.06 -14.02 12.75
C PHE A 372 28.66 -15.33 12.06
N PHE A 373 29.53 -16.35 12.20
CA PHE A 373 29.33 -17.69 11.65
C PHE A 373 29.98 -18.74 12.57
N ILE A 374 29.63 -20.02 12.40
CA ILE A 374 30.31 -21.14 13.08
C ILE A 374 31.29 -21.87 12.15
N SER A 375 32.37 -22.42 12.69
CA SER A 375 33.31 -23.25 11.93
C SER A 375 33.65 -24.56 12.66
N GLY A 376 33.66 -25.69 11.94
CA GLY A 376 34.20 -26.94 12.45
C GLY A 376 35.73 -27.03 12.27
N SER A 377 36.44 -27.66 13.21
CA SER A 377 37.89 -27.88 13.13
C SER A 377 38.27 -29.35 13.13
N SER A 378 38.77 -29.85 12.00
CA SER A 378 39.27 -31.23 11.85
C SER A 378 40.55 -31.56 12.62
N SER A 379 41.20 -30.56 13.22
CA SER A 379 42.42 -30.71 14.02
C SER A 379 42.18 -30.65 15.54
N LYS A 380 40.97 -30.26 15.94
CA LYS A 380 40.56 -30.09 17.36
C LYS A 380 39.23 -30.77 17.70
N PHE A 381 38.50 -31.24 16.68
CA PHE A 381 37.23 -31.97 16.83
C PHE A 381 36.15 -31.14 17.53
N ASN A 382 36.17 -29.82 17.32
CA ASN A 382 35.32 -28.85 17.98
C ASN A 382 34.65 -27.89 16.97
N LEU A 383 33.62 -27.17 17.43
CA LEU A 383 33.07 -26.01 16.72
C LEU A 383 33.59 -24.74 17.36
N ALA A 384 33.71 -23.66 16.58
CA ALA A 384 34.00 -22.32 17.07
C ALA A 384 33.00 -21.30 16.51
N ILE A 385 32.57 -20.33 17.32
CA ILE A 385 31.75 -19.20 16.91
C ILE A 385 32.69 -18.05 16.53
N ASN A 386 32.78 -17.66 15.27
CA ASN A 386 33.84 -16.77 14.79
C ASN A 386 33.33 -15.34 14.56
N SER A 387 34.11 -14.36 15.01
CA SER A 387 34.08 -13.03 14.38
C SER A 387 34.81 -13.08 13.03
N PRO A 388 34.29 -12.44 11.97
CA PRO A 388 34.92 -12.44 10.66
C PRO A 388 36.26 -11.69 10.62
N ALA A 389 36.47 -10.72 11.51
CA ALA A 389 37.74 -9.99 11.67
C ALA A 389 38.85 -10.82 12.36
N ASN A 390 38.54 -11.99 12.92
CA ASN A 390 39.50 -12.77 13.71
C ASN A 390 40.53 -13.54 12.85
N SER A 391 40.11 -14.09 11.70
CA SER A 391 40.93 -15.01 10.91
C SER A 391 40.70 -14.92 9.41
N ASN A 392 41.76 -14.56 8.67
CA ASN A 392 41.79 -14.61 7.20
C ASN A 392 41.76 -16.04 6.61
N GLY A 393 41.77 -17.06 7.47
CA GLY A 393 41.74 -18.47 7.07
C GLY A 393 40.35 -19.07 6.91
N GLN A 394 39.30 -18.44 7.45
CA GLN A 394 38.00 -19.09 7.65
C GLN A 394 37.00 -18.86 6.51
N LEU A 395 36.74 -17.61 6.10
CA LEU A 395 35.68 -17.28 5.13
C LEU A 395 35.81 -18.05 3.81
N LYS A 396 37.04 -18.29 3.34
CA LYS A 396 37.32 -19.05 2.12
C LYS A 396 36.82 -20.50 2.11
N ASN A 397 36.55 -21.07 3.27
CA ASN A 397 36.11 -22.46 3.40
C ASN A 397 34.61 -22.60 3.10
N PHE A 398 33.83 -21.52 3.26
CA PHE A 398 32.40 -21.47 2.91
C PHE A 398 32.20 -21.42 1.41
N LYS A 399 31.10 -22.03 0.95
CA LYS A 399 30.80 -22.20 -0.47
C LYS A 399 29.39 -21.78 -0.82
N THR A 400 29.23 -21.18 -1.99
CA THR A 400 27.93 -20.96 -2.63
C THR A 400 27.26 -22.29 -2.97
N SER A 401 25.96 -22.26 -3.28
CA SER A 401 25.20 -23.38 -3.86
C SER A 401 25.91 -23.97 -5.10
N GLY A 402 26.53 -23.12 -5.92
CA GLY A 402 27.40 -23.49 -7.04
C GLY A 402 28.76 -24.11 -6.66
N LYS A 403 28.99 -24.44 -5.39
CA LYS A 403 30.20 -25.07 -4.81
C LYS A 403 31.50 -24.25 -4.93
N ALA A 404 31.42 -23.02 -5.43
CA ALA A 404 32.53 -22.07 -5.45
C ALA A 404 32.75 -21.47 -4.05
N SER A 405 34.01 -21.19 -3.69
CA SER A 405 34.33 -20.47 -2.45
C SER A 405 33.83 -19.03 -2.51
N ILE A 406 33.19 -18.54 -1.44
CA ILE A 406 32.67 -17.16 -1.37
C ILE A 406 33.77 -16.09 -1.53
N THR A 407 35.04 -16.44 -1.27
CA THR A 407 36.20 -15.56 -1.42
C THR A 407 37.02 -15.83 -2.70
N GLY A 408 36.52 -16.68 -3.60
CA GLY A 408 37.30 -17.24 -4.71
C GLY A 408 38.52 -18.06 -4.23
N GLY A 409 38.48 -18.56 -2.99
CA GLY A 409 39.60 -19.28 -2.35
C GLY A 409 40.69 -18.38 -1.77
N SER A 410 40.61 -17.06 -1.92
CA SER A 410 41.57 -16.13 -1.30
C SER A 410 41.43 -16.11 0.22
N SER A 411 42.55 -16.03 0.93
CA SER A 411 42.56 -15.72 2.37
C SER A 411 42.47 -14.22 2.59
N TYR A 412 41.39 -13.76 3.21
CA TYR A 412 41.19 -12.40 3.71
C TYR A 412 40.26 -12.40 4.93
N TYR A 413 40.34 -11.35 5.75
CA TYR A 413 39.43 -11.12 6.87
C TYR A 413 38.07 -10.59 6.37
N GLY A 414 37.01 -10.77 7.15
CA GLY A 414 35.78 -9.98 6.97
C GLY A 414 35.75 -8.78 7.92
N THR A 415 34.91 -7.80 7.63
CA THR A 415 35.00 -6.43 8.14
C THR A 415 34.61 -6.27 9.62
N PRO A 416 33.48 -6.82 10.12
CA PRO A 416 33.04 -6.53 11.50
C PRO A 416 33.90 -7.19 12.58
N ALA A 417 34.37 -6.39 13.55
CA ALA A 417 35.09 -6.88 14.72
C ALA A 417 34.12 -7.20 15.87
N LEU A 418 34.00 -8.48 16.24
CA LEU A 418 33.19 -8.95 17.36
C LEU A 418 34.03 -9.78 18.35
N SER A 419 33.56 -9.88 19.60
CA SER A 419 34.03 -10.88 20.55
C SER A 419 32.87 -11.46 21.36
N PHE A 420 33.10 -12.61 21.97
CA PHE A 420 32.10 -13.41 22.65
C PHE A 420 32.66 -13.82 24.01
N ALA A 421 32.01 -13.41 25.10
CA ALA A 421 32.26 -13.94 26.43
C ALA A 421 31.18 -14.97 26.76
N TYR A 422 31.57 -16.24 26.90
CA TYR A 422 30.69 -17.26 27.47
C TYR A 422 30.41 -16.91 28.93
N LEU A 423 29.13 -16.84 29.30
CA LEU A 423 28.67 -16.51 30.64
C LEU A 423 28.40 -17.81 31.40
N ASP A 424 29.41 -18.27 32.12
CA ASP A 424 29.37 -19.45 32.98
C ASP A 424 29.23 -19.04 34.46
N PRO A 425 28.09 -19.31 35.11
CA PRO A 425 27.90 -19.04 36.53
C PRO A 425 28.79 -19.84 37.47
N GLU A 426 29.38 -20.98 37.03
CA GLU A 426 30.28 -21.77 37.88
C GLU A 426 31.65 -21.10 38.04
N THR A 427 32.21 -20.56 36.95
CA THR A 427 33.50 -19.83 36.97
C THR A 427 33.37 -18.31 37.13
N ASN A 428 32.18 -17.73 36.93
CA ASN A 428 31.90 -16.31 37.08
C ASN A 428 30.50 -16.05 37.71
N PRO A 429 30.33 -16.22 39.03
CA PRO A 429 29.03 -16.10 39.69
C PRO A 429 28.30 -14.77 39.47
N ASP A 430 29.03 -13.68 39.21
CA ASP A 430 28.47 -12.35 38.95
C ASP A 430 27.54 -12.32 37.72
N CYS A 431 27.68 -13.26 36.78
CA CYS A 431 26.81 -13.33 35.61
C CYS A 431 25.53 -14.18 35.82
N ALA A 432 25.34 -14.82 36.98
CA ALA A 432 24.25 -15.78 37.20
C ALA A 432 22.85 -15.19 36.97
N GLU A 433 22.60 -13.98 37.47
CA GLU A 433 21.30 -13.30 37.28
C GLU A 433 21.05 -12.98 35.80
N LEU A 434 22.06 -12.46 35.09
CA LEU A 434 21.97 -12.16 33.66
C LEU A 434 21.70 -13.42 32.84
N VAL A 435 22.39 -14.53 33.12
CA VAL A 435 22.18 -15.82 32.46
C VAL A 435 20.75 -16.32 32.66
N ASN A 436 20.23 -16.24 33.89
CA ASN A 436 18.85 -16.62 34.19
C ASN A 436 17.83 -15.72 33.47
N ASN A 437 18.06 -14.40 33.46
CA ASN A 437 17.17 -13.44 32.78
C ASN A 437 17.18 -13.62 31.25
N VAL A 438 18.31 -13.97 30.63
CA VAL A 438 18.36 -14.35 29.21
C VAL A 438 17.56 -15.63 28.96
N LYS A 439 17.81 -16.70 29.72
CA LYS A 439 17.14 -18.01 29.54
C LYS A 439 15.63 -17.94 29.79
N ALA A 440 15.17 -17.06 30.66
CA ALA A 440 13.76 -16.84 30.98
C ALA A 440 13.05 -15.83 30.07
N GLY A 441 13.72 -15.28 29.05
CA GLY A 441 13.13 -14.33 28.10
C GLY A 441 13.02 -12.87 28.60
N ASN A 442 13.58 -12.55 29.77
CA ASN A 442 13.30 -11.34 30.55
C ASN A 442 14.13 -10.09 30.17
N ILE A 443 14.91 -10.11 29.09
CA ILE A 443 15.73 -8.97 28.67
C ILE A 443 14.86 -7.91 27.99
N LYS A 444 14.42 -6.91 28.77
CA LYS A 444 13.54 -5.81 28.30
C LYS A 444 14.29 -4.63 27.67
N LYS A 445 15.57 -4.43 28.00
CA LYS A 445 16.37 -3.27 27.59
C LYS A 445 17.87 -3.58 27.61
N ILE A 446 18.58 -3.14 26.58
CA ILE A 446 20.06 -3.10 26.53
C ILE A 446 20.46 -1.67 26.17
N ASP A 447 21.09 -0.95 27.11
CA ASP A 447 21.63 0.40 26.93
C ASP A 447 22.75 0.71 27.95
N GLU A 448 23.21 1.96 28.01
CA GLU A 448 24.27 2.39 28.95
C GLU A 448 23.86 2.27 30.43
N ILE A 449 22.56 2.21 30.73
CA ILE A 449 22.02 2.19 32.09
C ILE A 449 21.85 0.74 32.58
N THR A 450 21.37 -0.17 31.72
CA THR A 450 21.26 -1.60 32.09
C THR A 450 22.56 -2.38 31.85
N PHE A 451 23.43 -1.92 30.95
CA PHE A 451 24.74 -2.52 30.69
C PHE A 451 25.88 -1.48 30.64
N PRO A 452 26.16 -0.76 31.74
CA PRO A 452 27.28 0.19 31.82
C PRO A 452 28.62 -0.51 31.56
N LEU A 453 29.48 0.15 30.77
CA LEU A 453 30.81 -0.32 30.39
C LEU A 453 31.88 0.38 31.22
N ASP A 454 32.33 -0.26 32.31
CA ASP A 454 33.38 0.29 33.16
C ASP A 454 34.76 0.01 32.56
N VAL A 455 35.35 1.04 31.94
CA VAL A 455 36.65 0.92 31.24
C VAL A 455 37.81 0.71 32.22
N GLU A 456 37.74 1.20 33.46
CA GLU A 456 38.82 1.05 34.45
C GLU A 456 38.82 -0.35 35.09
N LYS A 457 37.65 -0.80 35.56
CA LYS A 457 37.44 -2.11 36.17
C LYS A 457 37.39 -3.23 35.13
N LYS A 458 37.14 -2.87 33.87
CA LYS A 458 37.01 -3.73 32.68
C LYS A 458 35.80 -4.65 32.78
N THR A 459 34.65 -4.08 33.10
CA THR A 459 33.38 -4.79 33.32
C THR A 459 32.25 -4.24 32.46
N CYS A 460 31.24 -5.07 32.22
CA CYS A 460 30.00 -4.73 31.52
C CYS A 460 28.84 -5.18 32.41
N ALA A 461 27.96 -4.26 32.82
CA ALA A 461 26.94 -4.52 33.86
C ALA A 461 27.55 -5.08 35.17
N GLY A 462 28.75 -4.61 35.55
CA GLY A 462 29.51 -5.13 36.70
C GLY A 462 30.24 -6.46 36.45
N ILE A 463 29.75 -7.29 35.53
CA ILE A 463 30.36 -8.58 35.15
C ILE A 463 31.70 -8.35 34.44
N LYS A 464 32.74 -9.08 34.82
CA LYS A 464 34.04 -9.07 34.14
C LYS A 464 34.09 -10.11 33.01
N PRO A 465 34.10 -9.71 31.72
CA PRO A 465 33.92 -10.66 30.62
C PRO A 465 35.24 -11.32 30.19
N SER A 466 35.24 -12.64 30.08
CA SER A 466 36.35 -13.41 29.48
C SER A 466 36.08 -13.61 27.98
N VAL A 467 36.51 -12.66 27.15
CA VAL A 467 36.17 -12.63 25.71
C VAL A 467 37.12 -13.46 24.84
N SER A 468 36.54 -14.10 23.81
CA SER A 468 37.25 -14.68 22.67
C SER A 468 36.60 -14.24 21.36
N ALA A 469 37.38 -14.06 20.30
CA ALA A 469 36.86 -13.85 18.94
C ALA A 469 36.61 -15.18 18.18
N ALA A 470 36.89 -16.32 18.83
CA ALA A 470 36.54 -17.67 18.41
C ALA A 470 36.42 -18.64 19.61
N PRO A 471 35.42 -18.52 20.51
CA PRO A 471 35.19 -19.50 21.57
C PRO A 471 34.81 -20.87 21.00
N THR A 472 35.50 -21.91 21.45
CA THR A 472 35.28 -23.30 21.02
C THR A 472 34.33 -24.05 21.94
N THR A 473 33.71 -25.12 21.43
CA THR A 473 32.82 -26.02 22.21
C THR A 473 33.50 -26.60 23.45
N ASP A 474 34.83 -26.67 23.47
CA ASP A 474 35.64 -27.06 24.64
C ASP A 474 35.35 -26.20 25.90
N ALA A 475 34.86 -24.97 25.69
CA ALA A 475 34.42 -24.07 26.76
C ALA A 475 32.89 -24.11 26.96
N TRP A 476 32.11 -23.89 25.90
CA TRP A 476 30.65 -23.62 26.00
C TRP A 476 29.74 -24.82 25.74
N ALA A 477 30.29 -25.96 25.32
CA ALA A 477 29.60 -27.22 25.14
C ALA A 477 30.48 -28.39 25.64
N LYS A 478 31.19 -28.14 26.75
CA LYS A 478 32.14 -29.07 27.35
C LYS A 478 31.45 -30.41 27.63
N ASP A 479 32.14 -31.51 27.30
CA ASP A 479 31.69 -32.89 27.48
C ASP A 479 30.37 -33.27 26.75
N LYS A 480 29.82 -32.38 25.89
CA LYS A 480 28.64 -32.67 25.03
C LYS A 480 29.02 -33.47 23.77
N PHE A 481 30.19 -33.21 23.21
CA PHE A 481 30.63 -33.71 21.89
C PHE A 481 31.88 -34.58 21.98
N GLU A 482 31.98 -35.54 21.06
CA GLU A 482 33.05 -36.53 21.00
C GLU A 482 33.55 -36.67 19.56
N ALA A 483 34.86 -36.84 19.36
CA ALA A 483 35.46 -36.88 18.03
C ALA A 483 34.95 -38.08 17.21
N GLY A 484 34.21 -37.80 16.14
CA GLY A 484 33.63 -38.81 15.24
C GLY A 484 32.29 -39.41 15.68
N VAL A 485 31.68 -38.90 16.75
CA VAL A 485 30.32 -39.27 17.17
C VAL A 485 29.36 -38.17 16.71
N GLU A 486 28.53 -38.46 15.71
CA GLU A 486 27.46 -37.53 15.32
C GLU A 486 26.33 -37.52 16.36
N LYS A 487 25.79 -36.33 16.64
CA LYS A 487 24.67 -36.13 17.58
C LYS A 487 23.79 -35.00 17.07
N THR A 488 22.46 -35.19 17.05
CA THR A 488 21.50 -34.18 16.61
C THR A 488 20.71 -33.59 17.78
N ASN A 489 20.30 -32.32 17.64
CA ASN A 489 19.54 -31.54 18.61
C ASN A 489 20.06 -31.64 20.06
N VAL A 490 21.39 -31.57 20.23
CA VAL A 490 22.03 -31.67 21.55
C VAL A 490 21.79 -30.38 22.33
N THR A 491 21.15 -30.47 23.49
CA THR A 491 20.93 -29.31 24.38
C THR A 491 22.25 -28.75 24.88
N ILE A 492 22.53 -27.49 24.55
CA ILE A 492 23.76 -26.78 24.90
C ILE A 492 23.56 -25.97 26.18
N ASP A 493 22.52 -25.14 26.20
CA ASP A 493 22.13 -24.28 27.33
C ASP A 493 23.18 -23.19 27.70
N ALA A 494 23.90 -22.68 26.68
CA ALA A 494 24.98 -21.70 26.85
C ALA A 494 24.55 -20.27 26.49
N VAL A 495 24.86 -19.32 27.37
CA VAL A 495 24.61 -17.88 27.16
C VAL A 495 25.94 -17.15 26.91
N PHE A 496 25.93 -16.18 26.00
CA PHE A 496 27.07 -15.31 25.71
C PHE A 496 26.69 -13.84 25.79
N LEU A 497 27.60 -13.05 26.35
CA LEU A 497 27.68 -11.62 26.10
C LEU A 497 28.52 -11.41 24.84
N VAL A 498 27.90 -10.82 23.81
CA VAL A 498 28.52 -10.56 22.50
C VAL A 498 28.83 -9.06 22.42
N PHE A 499 30.09 -8.72 22.13
CA PHE A 499 30.53 -7.36 21.87
C PHE A 499 30.75 -7.15 20.38
N TYR A 500 30.22 -6.07 19.82
CA TYR A 500 30.59 -5.53 18.51
C TYR A 500 31.37 -4.23 18.71
N TYR A 501 32.56 -4.13 18.14
CA TYR A 501 33.47 -3.02 18.34
C TYR A 501 33.27 -1.91 17.30
N ASN A 502 33.73 -0.70 17.61
CA ASN A 502 33.91 0.35 16.60
C ASN A 502 35.15 0.03 15.73
N VAL A 503 35.49 0.91 14.78
CA VAL A 503 36.59 0.70 13.81
C VAL A 503 37.98 0.46 14.45
N LYS A 504 38.17 0.75 15.75
CA LYS A 504 39.41 0.42 16.49
C LYS A 504 39.55 -1.06 16.86
N GLY A 505 38.45 -1.83 16.87
CA GLY A 505 38.44 -3.25 17.23
C GLY A 505 38.82 -3.54 18.69
N TYR A 506 39.26 -4.77 18.96
CA TYR A 506 39.74 -5.20 20.29
C TYR A 506 41.07 -5.94 20.20
N ASP A 507 42.17 -5.22 20.43
CA ASP A 507 43.52 -5.81 20.46
C ASP A 507 43.77 -6.64 21.73
N ASN A 508 43.60 -7.96 21.62
CA ASN A 508 43.92 -8.91 22.69
C ASN A 508 45.42 -9.06 23.02
N LYS A 509 46.30 -8.36 22.29
CA LYS A 509 47.75 -8.27 22.52
C LYS A 509 48.19 -6.94 23.13
N ALA A 510 47.30 -5.95 23.24
CA ALA A 510 47.57 -4.70 23.94
C ALA A 510 48.00 -4.96 25.40
N ALA A 511 48.71 -3.99 26.01
CA ALA A 511 49.19 -4.14 27.39
C ALA A 511 48.04 -4.21 28.41
N ASP A 512 46.92 -3.55 28.14
CA ASP A 512 45.76 -3.48 29.04
C ASP A 512 44.70 -4.56 28.76
N LYS A 513 44.64 -5.11 27.53
CA LYS A 513 43.68 -6.13 27.05
C LYS A 513 42.24 -5.82 27.47
N ASN A 514 41.80 -4.59 27.23
CA ASN A 514 40.52 -4.11 27.72
C ASN A 514 39.36 -4.46 26.75
N PRO A 515 38.44 -5.36 27.11
CA PRO A 515 37.42 -5.88 26.20
C PRO A 515 36.19 -4.97 26.07
N VAL A 516 36.05 -3.96 26.93
CA VAL A 516 34.88 -3.04 26.95
C VAL A 516 35.17 -1.64 26.40
N ARG A 517 36.45 -1.29 26.21
CA ARG A 517 36.90 0.08 25.89
C ARG A 517 36.39 0.65 24.57
N ASP A 518 36.32 -0.16 23.51
CA ASP A 518 36.03 0.29 22.14
C ASP A 518 34.75 -0.38 21.57
N VAL A 519 33.85 -0.82 22.46
CA VAL A 519 32.56 -1.44 22.13
C VAL A 519 31.62 -0.43 21.48
N LYS A 520 31.09 -0.77 20.30
CA LYS A 520 30.04 0.00 19.61
C LYS A 520 28.65 -0.44 20.08
N ARG A 521 28.41 -1.75 20.20
CA ARG A 521 27.15 -2.36 20.70
C ARG A 521 27.41 -3.68 21.41
N ILE A 522 26.44 -4.14 22.20
CA ILE A 522 26.40 -5.51 22.71
C ILE A 522 25.11 -6.26 22.33
N GLY A 523 25.15 -7.56 22.56
CA GLY A 523 23.97 -8.40 22.59
C GLY A 523 24.14 -9.62 23.48
N LEU A 524 23.06 -10.37 23.64
CA LEU A 524 23.00 -11.58 24.48
C LEU A 524 22.52 -12.73 23.62
N MET A 525 23.38 -13.72 23.39
CA MET A 525 23.09 -14.90 22.57
C MET A 525 22.84 -16.10 23.48
N TYR A 526 21.77 -16.85 23.24
CA TYR A 526 21.43 -18.06 23.99
C TYR A 526 21.39 -19.26 23.05
N ILE A 527 22.43 -20.09 23.08
CA ILE A 527 22.51 -21.31 22.27
C ILE A 527 21.71 -22.42 22.97
N LYS A 528 20.54 -22.73 22.40
CA LYS A 528 19.61 -23.72 22.93
C LYS A 528 20.07 -25.14 22.58
N SER A 529 20.30 -25.41 21.30
CA SER A 529 20.77 -26.71 20.82
C SER A 529 21.73 -26.63 19.64
N ALA A 530 22.35 -27.76 19.29
CA ALA A 530 23.22 -27.89 18.14
C ALA A 530 23.14 -29.29 17.52
N ASP A 531 23.29 -29.37 16.20
CA ASP A 531 23.64 -30.62 15.51
C ASP A 531 25.16 -30.67 15.37
N PHE A 532 25.78 -31.72 15.91
CA PHE A 532 27.19 -32.01 15.73
C PHE A 532 27.34 -33.12 14.68
N LYS A 533 27.71 -32.71 13.45
CA LYS A 533 27.76 -33.56 12.25
C LYS A 533 29.11 -33.46 11.56
N MET A 534 29.62 -34.60 11.13
CA MET A 534 30.84 -34.71 10.34
C MET A 534 30.55 -34.37 8.88
N LYS A 535 31.50 -33.72 8.25
CA LYS A 535 31.52 -33.51 6.81
C LYS A 535 31.63 -34.84 6.08
N GLU A 536 30.86 -34.99 5.02
CA GLU A 536 30.83 -36.16 4.14
C GLU A 536 32.24 -36.64 3.77
N GLY A 537 32.49 -37.94 3.93
CA GLY A 537 33.79 -38.56 3.68
C GLY A 537 34.86 -38.30 4.74
N THR A 538 34.51 -37.80 5.93
CA THR A 538 35.44 -37.59 7.05
C THR A 538 34.92 -38.19 8.37
N GLU A 539 35.83 -38.70 9.20
CA GLU A 539 35.52 -39.17 10.56
C GLU A 539 35.52 -38.04 11.61
N LYS A 540 36.05 -36.86 11.26
CA LYS A 540 36.68 -35.94 12.24
C LYS A 540 36.57 -34.46 11.92
N ASP A 541 35.97 -34.06 10.80
CA ASP A 541 35.78 -32.65 10.43
C ASP A 541 34.32 -32.26 10.73
N PRO A 542 33.99 -31.68 11.91
CA PRO A 542 32.60 -31.45 12.33
C PRO A 542 31.95 -30.26 11.60
N SER A 543 32.35 -29.97 10.37
CA SER A 543 31.91 -28.79 9.62
C SER A 543 30.57 -28.93 8.90
N ALA A 544 29.87 -30.06 9.03
CA ALA A 544 28.45 -30.18 8.63
C ALA A 544 27.46 -29.78 9.76
N SER A 545 28.00 -29.41 10.93
CA SER A 545 27.24 -29.03 12.12
C SER A 545 26.42 -27.74 11.98
N SER A 546 25.43 -27.57 12.85
CA SER A 546 24.67 -26.32 13.02
C SER A 546 24.48 -25.97 14.50
N ILE A 547 24.20 -24.70 14.80
CA ILE A 547 23.72 -24.25 16.12
C ILE A 547 22.36 -23.54 15.96
N THR A 548 21.48 -23.70 16.96
CA THR A 548 20.19 -23.00 17.06
C THR A 548 20.16 -22.16 18.34
N PHE A 549 19.89 -20.87 18.18
CA PHE A 549 20.02 -19.89 19.25
C PHE A 549 18.93 -18.81 19.19
N ASP A 550 18.75 -18.14 20.33
CA ASP A 550 18.02 -16.86 20.41
C ASP A 550 19.03 -15.72 20.60
N MET A 551 18.67 -14.52 20.15
CA MET A 551 19.54 -13.35 20.20
C MET A 551 18.79 -12.08 20.64
N TYR A 552 19.29 -11.43 21.69
CA TYR A 552 18.98 -10.02 21.99
C TYR A 552 20.07 -9.11 21.42
N TRP A 553 19.69 -8.02 20.74
CA TRP A 553 20.63 -7.06 20.17
C TRP A 553 20.28 -5.61 20.52
N GLN A 554 21.28 -4.84 20.93
CA GLN A 554 21.16 -3.41 21.22
C GLN A 554 20.80 -2.64 19.94
N LYS A 555 19.78 -1.78 20.01
CA LYS A 555 19.26 -1.04 18.85
C LYS A 555 20.11 0.17 18.41
N GLN A 556 20.99 0.65 19.26
CA GLN A 556 21.71 1.92 19.10
C GLN A 556 23.17 1.77 19.55
N ASP A 557 24.05 2.63 19.05
CA ASP A 557 25.45 2.65 19.46
C ASP A 557 25.58 3.17 20.90
N TYR A 558 26.59 2.71 21.64
CA TYR A 558 26.92 3.22 22.98
C TYR A 558 27.26 4.71 22.92
N ASP A 559 26.49 5.53 23.63
CA ASP A 559 26.81 6.93 23.87
C ASP A 559 27.80 7.05 25.03
N TYR A 560 29.08 6.98 24.68
CA TYR A 560 30.22 7.15 25.59
C TYR A 560 30.19 8.43 26.44
N SER A 561 29.40 9.46 26.09
CA SER A 561 29.25 10.64 26.95
C SER A 561 28.51 10.35 28.26
N LYS A 562 27.72 9.26 28.30
CA LYS A 562 26.99 8.77 29.48
C LYS A 562 27.79 7.75 30.33
N VAL A 563 29.00 7.40 29.90
CA VAL A 563 29.79 6.27 30.44
C VAL A 563 31.01 6.80 31.23
N GLN A 564 30.75 7.76 32.13
CA GLN A 564 31.74 8.38 33.03
C GLN A 564 31.56 7.90 34.48
#